data_AF-A0A382XXU1-F1
#
_entry.id   AF-A0A382XXU1-F1
#
_cell.length_a   1.000
_cell.length_b   1.000
_cell.length_c   1.000
_cell.angle_alpha   90.00
_cell.angle_beta   90.00
_cell.angle_gamma   90.00
#
_symmetry.space_group_name_H-M   'P 1'
#
loop_
_entity.id
_entity.type
_entity.pdbx_description
1 polymer ?
#
loop_
_entity_poly.entity_id
_entity_poly.type
_entity_poly.pdbx_seq_one_letter_code
_entity_poly.pdbx_strand_id
1 'polypeptide(L)'
;MLTPIVTLMLLATGCGTSEPGSTLRSDSQEANPIERVELNLEPATPTNLYDFVLSKARALALIEYSAPDTSLPEDLANIDYSEYQAIRFDHEAAIWNGESPFEVHLFHRGFLFKERVRVHIVDAEVAE
;
A
#
# COMPACT_ATOMS: atom_id res chain seq x y z
N MET A 1 -8.16 69.45 -4.35
CA MET A 1 -8.34 68.90 -2.99
C MET A 1 -8.80 67.45 -3.12
N LEU A 2 -8.03 66.54 -2.52
CA LEU A 2 -8.30 65.16 -2.07
C LEU A 2 -9.16 64.16 -2.91
N THR A 3 -8.48 63.07 -3.30
CA THR A 3 -8.86 61.65 -3.57
C THR A 3 -9.52 60.95 -2.34
N PRO A 4 -9.78 59.60 -2.33
CA PRO A 4 -10.38 58.65 -3.30
C PRO A 4 -11.35 57.62 -2.63
N ILE A 5 -12.07 56.78 -3.40
CA ILE A 5 -12.25 55.34 -3.05
C ILE A 5 -12.08 54.51 -4.34
N VAL A 6 -11.08 53.62 -4.28
CA VAL A 6 -10.66 52.65 -5.31
C VAL A 6 -11.16 51.27 -4.92
N THR A 7 -11.51 50.44 -5.90
CA THR A 7 -11.15 49.01 -6.07
C THR A 7 -12.04 48.44 -7.18
N LEU A 8 -11.60 48.56 -8.44
CA LEU A 8 -10.82 47.56 -9.18
C LEU A 8 -11.58 46.25 -9.40
N MET A 9 -12.36 46.22 -10.49
CA MET A 9 -12.89 45.00 -11.10
C MET A 9 -12.35 44.97 -12.54
N LEU A 10 -11.33 44.16 -12.80
CA LEU A 10 -10.87 43.90 -14.16
C LEU A 10 -10.34 42.48 -14.24
N LEU A 11 -11.09 41.60 -14.91
CA LEU A 11 -10.55 40.39 -15.50
C LEU A 11 -10.86 40.46 -16.99
N ALA A 12 -9.77 40.60 -17.74
CA ALA A 12 -9.73 40.72 -19.17
C ALA A 12 -9.76 39.33 -19.85
N THR A 13 -10.28 39.38 -21.06
CA THR A 13 -10.36 38.36 -22.11
C THR A 13 -8.99 37.86 -22.58
N GLY A 14 -8.91 36.58 -22.94
CA GLY A 14 -7.86 36.00 -23.80
C GLY A 14 -8.27 34.58 -24.20
N CYS A 15 -8.90 34.39 -25.35
CA CYS A 15 -8.32 34.07 -26.66
C CYS A 15 -7.68 32.67 -26.72
N GLY A 16 -8.35 31.76 -27.43
CA GLY A 16 -7.87 30.41 -27.67
C GLY A 16 -6.84 30.34 -28.79
N THR A 17 -5.89 29.43 -28.63
CA THR A 17 -5.18 28.70 -29.69
C THR A 17 -4.85 27.32 -29.13
N SER A 18 -5.43 26.30 -29.74
CA SER A 18 -5.15 24.89 -29.48
C SER A 18 -3.80 24.49 -30.06
N GLU A 19 -2.92 23.98 -29.20
CA GLU A 19 -2.02 22.83 -29.37
C GLU A 19 -0.83 23.03 -28.40
N PRO A 20 -0.63 22.07 -27.49
CA PRO A 20 0.71 21.49 -27.44
C PRO A 20 0.64 19.97 -27.29
N GLY A 21 1.58 19.31 -27.99
CA GLY A 21 1.85 17.88 -27.86
C GLY A 21 1.90 17.47 -26.40
N SER A 22 1.03 16.52 -26.07
CA SER A 22 1.01 15.80 -24.81
C SER A 22 2.33 15.05 -24.66
N THR A 23 3.25 15.62 -23.90
CA THR A 23 4.20 14.80 -23.15
C THR A 23 3.38 13.92 -22.22
N LEU A 24 3.34 12.62 -22.50
CA LEU A 24 2.85 11.60 -21.59
C LEU A 24 3.76 11.59 -20.35
N ARG A 25 3.54 12.53 -19.44
CA ARG A 25 4.00 12.43 -18.07
C ARG A 25 3.12 11.36 -17.44
N SER A 26 3.61 10.13 -17.49
CA SER A 26 3.21 9.09 -16.56
C SER A 26 3.47 9.66 -15.17
N ASP A 27 2.46 10.31 -14.59
CA ASP A 27 2.39 10.45 -13.15
C ASP A 27 2.23 9.03 -12.62
N SER A 28 3.39 8.36 -12.51
CA SER A 28 3.56 7.15 -11.74
C SER A 28 3.27 7.58 -10.31
N GLN A 29 2.00 7.51 -9.94
CA GLN A 29 1.57 7.57 -8.57
C GLN A 29 2.17 6.33 -7.92
N GLU A 30 3.36 6.50 -7.36
CA GLU A 30 4.03 5.56 -6.47
C GLU A 30 3.11 5.42 -5.26
N ALA A 31 2.10 4.57 -5.41
CA ALA A 31 1.29 4.09 -4.32
C ALA A 31 2.25 3.29 -3.45
N ASN A 32 2.83 3.93 -2.44
CA ASN A 32 3.58 3.25 -1.40
C ASN A 32 2.62 2.21 -0.77
N PRO A 33 2.78 0.90 -1.03
CA PRO A 33 1.79 -0.11 -0.64
C PRO A 33 1.89 -0.49 0.84
N ILE A 34 2.89 0.04 1.57
CA ILE A 34 3.14 -0.32 2.96
C ILE A 34 2.54 0.77 3.86
N GLU A 35 1.25 0.63 4.14
CA GLU A 35 0.58 1.38 5.21
C GLU A 35 1.11 0.90 6.57
N ARG A 36 1.79 1.78 7.31
CA ARG A 36 2.22 1.50 8.68
C ARG A 36 0.99 1.48 9.58
N VAL A 37 0.51 0.28 9.91
CA VAL A 37 -0.53 0.10 10.92
C VAL A 37 0.14 0.03 12.29
N GLU A 38 -0.10 1.04 13.11
CA GLU A 38 0.39 1.09 14.49
C GLU A 38 -0.43 0.12 15.34
N LEU A 39 0.19 -1.00 15.73
CA LEU A 39 -0.36 -1.86 16.77
C LEU A 39 -0.07 -1.17 18.10
N ASN A 40 -1.09 -0.81 18.87
CA ASN A 40 -0.97 -0.19 20.20
C ASN A 40 -0.32 -1.14 21.23
N LEU A 41 0.95 -1.50 21.03
CA LEU A 41 1.71 -2.51 21.75
C LEU A 41 3.00 -1.88 22.29
N GLU A 42 2.88 -0.97 23.24
CA GLU A 42 4.05 -0.27 23.78
C GLU A 42 4.64 -0.94 25.04
N PRO A 43 5.93 -1.33 25.07
CA PRO A 43 6.85 -1.50 23.93
C PRO A 43 6.65 -2.86 23.24
N ALA A 44 6.86 -2.95 21.92
CA ALA A 44 6.75 -4.20 21.17
C ALA A 44 7.89 -5.17 21.57
N THR A 45 7.59 -6.12 22.45
CA THR A 45 8.48 -7.18 22.92
C THR A 45 7.99 -8.53 22.41
N PRO A 46 8.85 -9.55 22.30
CA PRO A 46 8.40 -10.89 21.89
C PRO A 46 7.24 -11.43 22.74
N THR A 47 7.26 -11.15 24.05
CA THR A 47 6.21 -11.58 24.98
C THR A 47 4.88 -10.87 24.72
N ASN A 48 4.87 -9.54 24.58
CA ASN A 48 3.60 -8.84 24.36
C ASN A 48 3.02 -9.06 22.95
N LEU A 49 3.86 -9.32 21.94
CA LEU A 49 3.43 -9.72 20.60
C LEU A 49 2.77 -11.09 20.62
N TYR A 50 3.35 -12.04 21.35
CA TYR A 50 2.75 -13.35 21.55
C TYR A 50 1.38 -13.25 22.23
N ASP A 51 1.29 -12.49 23.33
CA ASP A 51 0.02 -12.28 24.04
C ASP A 51 -1.01 -11.54 23.17
N PHE A 52 -0.58 -10.60 22.34
CA PHE A 52 -1.44 -9.93 21.37
C PHE A 52 -2.02 -10.92 20.34
N VAL A 53 -1.18 -11.73 19.70
CA VAL A 53 -1.64 -12.72 18.72
C VAL A 53 -2.59 -13.73 19.39
N LEU A 54 -2.26 -14.17 20.60
CA LEU A 54 -3.07 -15.11 21.36
C LEU A 54 -4.43 -14.53 21.76
N SER A 55 -4.47 -13.28 22.21
CA SER A 55 -5.73 -12.59 22.55
C SER A 55 -6.61 -12.40 21.31
N LYS A 56 -6.02 -12.01 20.17
CA LYS A 56 -6.72 -11.89 18.89
C LYS A 56 -7.29 -13.24 18.43
N ALA A 57 -6.51 -14.32 18.50
CA ALA A 57 -6.97 -15.66 18.15
C ALA A 57 -8.13 -16.13 19.03
N ARG A 58 -8.06 -15.90 20.35
CA ARG A 58 -9.15 -16.22 21.29
C ARG A 58 -10.43 -15.44 20.97
N ALA A 59 -10.31 -14.15 20.68
CA ALA A 59 -11.46 -13.33 20.30
C ALA A 59 -12.12 -13.83 19.01
N LEU A 60 -11.32 -14.21 18.00
CA LEU A 60 -11.81 -14.78 16.74
C LEU A 60 -12.45 -16.17 16.92
N ALA A 61 -12.02 -16.95 17.90
CA ALA A 61 -12.60 -18.27 18.19
C ALA A 61 -14.00 -18.20 18.84
N LEU A 62 -14.40 -17.03 19.34
CA LEU A 62 -15.73 -16.82 19.95
C LEU A 62 -16.79 -16.37 18.95
N ILE A 63 -16.40 -16.03 17.73
CA ILE A 63 -17.31 -15.60 16.67
C ILE A 63 -17.45 -16.69 15.61
N GLU A 64 -18.54 -16.64 14.85
CA GLU A 64 -18.75 -17.55 13.72
C GLU A 64 -17.66 -17.35 12.64
N TYR A 65 -17.27 -18.43 11.97
CA TYR A 65 -16.25 -18.37 10.94
C TYR A 65 -16.72 -17.49 9.76
N SER A 66 -15.90 -16.49 9.43
CA SER A 66 -16.06 -15.68 8.23
C SER A 66 -14.98 -16.07 7.22
N ALA A 67 -15.40 -16.51 6.03
CA ALA A 67 -14.47 -16.78 4.94
C ALA A 67 -13.64 -15.53 4.60
N PRO A 68 -12.34 -15.68 4.32
CA PRO A 68 -11.49 -14.57 3.93
C PRO A 68 -11.89 -14.00 2.56
N ASP A 69 -11.57 -12.73 2.35
CA ASP A 69 -11.79 -12.09 1.05
C ASP A 69 -10.89 -12.72 -0.02
N THR A 70 -11.54 -13.25 -1.05
CA THR A 70 -10.90 -13.88 -2.23
C THR A 70 -11.04 -13.02 -3.49
N SER A 71 -11.54 -11.79 -3.37
CA SER A 71 -11.66 -10.87 -4.49
C SER A 71 -10.28 -10.59 -5.10
N LEU A 72 -10.22 -10.74 -6.42
CA LEU A 72 -9.05 -10.47 -7.25
C LEU A 72 -9.50 -9.71 -8.49
N PRO A 73 -8.66 -8.81 -9.03
CA PRO A 73 -8.84 -8.28 -10.37
C PRO A 73 -9.00 -9.41 -11.38
N GLU A 74 -9.83 -9.19 -12.41
CA GLU A 74 -10.15 -10.21 -13.42
C GLU A 74 -8.89 -10.79 -14.07
N ASP A 75 -7.91 -9.92 -14.36
CA ASP A 75 -6.62 -10.27 -14.95
C ASP A 75 -5.83 -11.28 -14.12
N LEU A 76 -5.97 -11.28 -12.79
CA LEU A 76 -5.27 -12.20 -11.87
C LEU A 76 -6.14 -13.40 -11.46
N ALA A 77 -7.46 -13.24 -11.53
CA ALA A 77 -8.42 -14.28 -11.19
C ALA A 77 -8.47 -15.40 -12.25
N ASN A 78 -8.22 -15.04 -13.51
CA ASN A 78 -8.40 -15.91 -14.68
C ASN A 78 -7.09 -16.43 -15.29
N ILE A 79 -5.93 -16.17 -14.68
CA ILE A 79 -4.64 -16.66 -15.19
C ILE A 79 -4.55 -18.18 -15.19
N ASP A 80 -3.91 -18.73 -16.20
CA ASP A 80 -3.55 -20.13 -16.28
C ASP A 80 -2.24 -20.45 -15.54
N TYR A 81 -1.87 -21.73 -15.52
CA TYR A 81 -0.66 -22.17 -14.83
C TYR A 81 0.64 -21.58 -15.44
N SER A 82 0.68 -21.43 -16.76
CA SER A 82 1.85 -20.91 -17.46
C SER A 82 2.05 -19.43 -17.20
N GLU A 83 0.96 -18.66 -17.16
CA GLU A 83 0.95 -17.24 -16.82
C GLU A 83 1.34 -17.02 -15.35
N TYR A 84 0.79 -17.83 -14.44
CA TYR A 84 1.20 -17.80 -13.03
C TYR A 84 2.70 -18.09 -12.87
N GLN A 85 3.25 -19.04 -13.64
CA GLN A 85 4.68 -19.30 -13.68
C GLN A 85 5.49 -18.18 -14.34
N ALA A 86 4.89 -17.35 -15.19
CA ALA A 86 5.60 -16.20 -15.77
C ALA A 86 5.78 -15.06 -14.75
N ILE A 87 4.92 -14.96 -13.74
CA ILE A 87 5.05 -13.95 -12.68
C ILE A 87 6.30 -14.26 -11.84
N ARG A 88 7.25 -13.32 -11.80
CA ARG A 88 8.49 -13.39 -11.03
C ARG A 88 8.52 -12.24 -10.02
N PHE A 89 9.04 -12.52 -8.84
CA PHE A 89 9.27 -11.49 -7.83
C PHE A 89 10.44 -10.59 -8.29
N ASP A 90 10.30 -9.29 -8.09
CA ASP A 90 11.38 -8.33 -8.33
C ASP A 90 12.31 -8.33 -7.11
N HIS A 91 13.53 -8.83 -7.27
CA HIS A 91 14.48 -8.98 -6.17
C HIS A 91 14.89 -7.63 -5.55
N GLU A 92 14.90 -6.55 -6.33
CA GLU A 92 15.22 -5.21 -5.82
C GLU A 92 14.12 -4.68 -4.89
N ALA A 93 12.90 -5.24 -4.98
CA ALA A 93 11.78 -4.94 -4.11
C ALA A 93 11.70 -5.84 -2.86
N ALA A 94 12.72 -6.66 -2.59
CA ALA A 94 12.76 -7.49 -1.39
C ALA A 94 12.81 -6.63 -0.12
N ILE A 95 12.04 -7.04 0.90
CA ILE A 95 12.10 -6.39 2.20
C ILE A 95 13.46 -6.70 2.83
N TRP A 96 14.15 -5.66 3.30
CA TRP A 96 15.52 -5.69 3.84
C TRP A 96 16.62 -6.05 2.84
N ASN A 97 16.39 -5.85 1.53
CA ASN A 97 17.41 -6.04 0.50
C ASN A 97 18.67 -5.22 0.81
N GLY A 98 19.81 -5.89 0.96
CA GLY A 98 21.10 -5.24 1.27
C GLY A 98 21.22 -4.62 2.68
N GLU A 99 20.17 -4.65 3.50
CA GLU A 99 20.15 -4.09 4.86
C GLU A 99 20.43 -5.16 5.93
N SER A 100 20.14 -6.43 5.63
CA SER A 100 20.17 -7.54 6.58
C SER A 100 20.76 -8.80 5.94
N PRO A 101 21.33 -9.76 6.71
CA PRO A 101 21.71 -11.08 6.21
C PRO A 101 20.52 -11.94 5.75
N PHE A 102 19.29 -11.47 5.95
CA PHE A 102 18.08 -12.11 5.45
C PHE A 102 17.21 -11.11 4.70
N GLU A 103 16.48 -11.62 3.71
CA GLU A 103 15.52 -10.86 2.92
C GLU A 103 14.17 -11.57 2.93
N VAL A 104 13.09 -10.81 2.77
CA VAL A 104 11.74 -11.37 2.63
C VAL A 104 11.21 -11.09 1.24
N HIS A 105 10.90 -12.17 0.52
CA HIS A 105 10.30 -12.14 -0.80
C HIS A 105 8.82 -12.55 -0.68
N LEU A 106 7.94 -11.82 -1.35
CA LEU A 106 6.50 -12.05 -1.29
C LEU A 106 6.03 -12.78 -2.55
N PHE A 107 5.06 -13.68 -2.37
CA PHE A 107 4.40 -14.34 -3.50
C PHE A 107 3.16 -13.58 -3.93
N HIS A 108 2.89 -13.59 -5.23
CA HIS A 108 1.73 -12.94 -5.81
C HIS A 108 0.44 -13.75 -5.58
N ARG A 109 -0.70 -13.06 -5.45
CA ARG A 109 -2.03 -13.70 -5.40
C ARG A 109 -2.50 -14.02 -6.80
N GLY A 110 -3.11 -15.18 -7.00
CA GLY A 110 -3.58 -15.63 -8.30
C GLY A 110 -3.57 -17.15 -8.42
N PHE A 111 -4.21 -17.67 -9.46
CA PHE A 111 -4.36 -19.11 -9.70
C PHE A 111 -4.95 -19.85 -8.48
N LEU A 112 -4.12 -20.53 -7.69
CA LEU A 112 -4.52 -21.27 -6.48
C LEU A 112 -4.56 -20.40 -5.21
N PHE A 113 -3.81 -19.30 -5.16
CA PHE A 113 -3.67 -18.47 -3.96
C PHE A 113 -4.54 -17.22 -4.05
N LYS A 114 -5.84 -17.38 -3.79
CA LYS A 114 -6.83 -16.30 -3.91
C LYS A 114 -7.01 -15.51 -2.62
N GLU A 115 -6.79 -16.15 -1.47
CA GLU A 115 -6.97 -15.54 -0.15
C GLU A 115 -5.93 -14.44 0.10
N ARG A 116 -6.38 -13.33 0.68
CA ARG A 116 -5.49 -12.24 1.06
C ARG A 116 -4.82 -12.53 2.41
N VAL A 117 -3.50 -12.48 2.45
CA VAL A 117 -2.70 -12.51 3.69
C VAL A 117 -2.18 -11.12 3.99
N ARG A 118 -2.29 -10.68 5.24
CA ARG A 118 -1.65 -9.46 5.74
C ARG A 118 -0.34 -9.82 6.42
N VAL A 119 0.73 -9.15 6.01
CA VAL A 119 2.06 -9.27 6.62
C VAL A 119 2.33 -7.97 7.37
N HIS A 120 2.83 -8.08 8.60
CA HIS A 120 3.20 -6.94 9.43
C HIS A 120 4.71 -7.00 9.67
N ILE A 121 5.40 -5.88 9.46
CA ILE A 121 6.78 -5.69 9.89
C ILE A 121 6.72 -5.09 11.30
N VAL A 122 7.48 -5.67 12.22
CA VAL A 122 7.56 -5.21 13.61
C VAL A 122 9.01 -4.90 13.90
N ASP A 123 9.27 -3.61 14.07
CA ASP A 123 10.59 -3.10 14.46
C ASP A 123 10.55 -2.77 15.96
N ALA A 124 11.66 -3.02 16.65
CA ALA A 124 11.83 -2.49 18.00
C ALA A 124 12.17 -1.01 17.86
N GLU A 125 11.33 -0.10 18.37
CA GLU A 125 11.80 1.25 18.63
C GLU A 125 12.99 1.16 19.59
N VAL A 126 14.18 1.46 19.07
CA VAL A 126 15.36 1.64 19.90
C VAL A 126 15.13 2.95 20.65
N ALA A 127 14.68 2.85 21.90
CA ALA A 127 14.76 3.96 22.84
C ALA A 127 16.25 4.25 23.09
N GLU A 128 16.79 5.21 22.35
CA GLU A 128 18.09 5.85 22.65
C GLU A 128 17.91 6.91 23.74
#